data_AF-A0A1Q4DZ10-F1
#
_entry.id   AF-A0A1Q4DZ10-F1
#
_cell.length_a   1.000
_cell.length_b   1.000
_cell.length_c   1.000
_cell.angle_alpha   90.00
_cell.angle_beta   90.00
_cell.angle_gamma   90.00
#
_symmetry.space_group_name_H-M   'P 1'
#
loop_
_entity.id
_entity.type
_entity.pdbx_description
1 polymer ?
#
loop_
_entity_poly.entity_id
_entity_poly.type
_entity_poly.pdbx_seq_one_letter_code
_entity_poly.pdbx_strand_id
1 'polypeptide(L)'
;MSTPRNTLTTTADPIDRPPVADRVAAATDDYNRQFHALAATRPGTDAERAERAQRLSMICARTAGWWRVLATHCDPGVHAVFRLAAVAAECQERDRARFWRDLAADWQARAEQRPTSDAAGALSNWAELGVTT
;
A
#
# COMPACT_ATOMS: atom_id res chain seq x y z
N MET A 1 -35.87 25.25 53.76
CA MET A 1 -35.39 26.22 52.74
C MET A 1 -34.82 25.45 51.56
N SER A 2 -35.30 25.77 50.36
CA SER A 2 -34.99 25.13 49.07
C SER A 2 -33.57 25.42 48.55
N THR A 3 -33.10 24.50 47.70
CA THR A 3 -31.85 24.36 46.91
C THR A 3 -31.54 25.54 45.94
N PRO A 4 -30.31 25.70 45.35
CA PRO A 4 -29.68 24.77 44.37
C PRO A 4 -28.13 24.57 44.50
N ARG A 5 -27.61 23.36 44.23
CA ARG A 5 -27.01 22.84 42.97
C ARG A 5 -25.90 23.72 42.38
N ASN A 6 -24.65 23.26 42.49
CA ASN A 6 -23.66 23.44 41.43
C ASN A 6 -23.10 22.09 41.01
N THR A 7 -23.69 21.58 39.93
CA THR A 7 -23.11 20.62 39.01
C THR A 7 -21.75 21.13 38.55
N LEU A 8 -20.67 20.51 39.03
CA LEU A 8 -19.36 20.67 38.41
C LEU A 8 -19.41 19.96 37.06
N THR A 9 -19.56 20.81 36.05
CA THR A 9 -19.36 20.57 34.62
C THR A 9 -18.31 19.50 34.38
N THR A 10 -18.73 18.36 33.81
CA THR A 10 -17.85 17.47 33.06
C THR A 10 -17.25 18.29 31.92
N THR A 11 -16.07 18.84 32.13
CA THR A 11 -15.23 19.33 31.04
C THR A 11 -14.83 18.10 30.27
N ALA A 12 -15.50 17.84 29.14
CA ALA A 12 -15.06 16.84 28.19
C ALA A 12 -13.62 17.17 27.80
N ASP A 13 -12.71 16.27 28.17
CA ASP A 13 -11.28 16.34 27.87
C ASP A 13 -11.11 16.51 26.34
N PRO A 14 -10.23 17.41 25.86
CA PRO A 14 -10.03 17.64 24.44
C PRO A 14 -9.33 16.42 23.85
N ILE A 15 -10.11 15.44 23.38
CA ILE A 15 -9.73 14.28 22.55
C ILE A 15 -8.25 13.93 22.68
N ASP A 16 -7.91 13.08 23.64
CA ASP A 16 -6.58 12.50 23.85
C ASP A 16 -6.17 11.68 22.61
N ARG A 17 -5.73 12.38 21.56
CA ARG A 17 -5.29 11.77 20.31
C ARG A 17 -3.88 11.23 20.55
N PRO A 18 -3.62 9.96 20.24
CA PRO A 18 -2.28 9.42 20.39
C PRO A 18 -1.27 10.27 19.60
N PRO A 19 -0.03 10.41 20.11
CA PRO A 19 1.07 11.05 19.42
C PRO A 19 1.13 10.67 17.94
N VAL A 20 1.52 11.62 17.08
CA VAL A 20 1.61 11.39 15.63
C VAL A 20 2.44 10.14 15.32
N ALA A 21 3.53 9.92 16.07
CA ALA A 21 4.36 8.73 15.96
C ALA A 21 3.58 7.43 16.21
N ASP A 22 2.75 7.36 17.25
CA ASP A 22 1.95 6.17 17.58
C ASP A 22 0.89 5.90 16.53
N ARG A 23 0.28 6.96 15.97
CA ARG A 23 -0.68 6.83 14.85
C ARG A 23 -0.01 6.32 13.59
N VAL A 24 1.18 6.82 13.26
CA VAL A 24 1.94 6.36 12.10
C VAL A 24 2.37 4.90 12.30
N ALA A 25 2.85 4.54 13.50
CA ALA A 25 3.25 3.18 13.83
C ALA A 25 2.07 2.20 13.72
N ALA A 26 0.92 2.54 14.35
CA ALA A 26 -0.29 1.73 14.28
C ALA A 26 -0.81 1.58 12.83
N ALA A 27 -0.81 2.67 12.05
CA ALA A 27 -1.23 2.61 10.65
C ALA A 27 -0.30 1.73 9.81
N THR A 28 1.01 1.82 10.02
CA THR A 28 2.00 1.05 9.25
C THR A 28 1.91 -0.45 9.60
N ASP A 29 1.71 -0.80 10.87
CA ASP A 29 1.49 -2.19 11.30
C ASP A 29 0.19 -2.77 10.71
N ASP A 30 -0.90 -2.00 10.77
CA ASP A 30 -2.19 -2.39 10.19
C ASP A 30 -2.08 -2.64 8.68
N TYR A 31 -1.42 -1.75 7.93
CA TYR A 31 -1.19 -1.97 6.49
C TYR A 31 -0.30 -3.18 6.20
N ASN A 32 0.72 -3.43 7.02
CA ASN A 32 1.55 -4.61 6.86
C ASN A 32 0.74 -5.90 7.06
N ARG A 33 -0.12 -5.92 8.10
CA ARG A 33 -1.03 -7.03 8.38
C ARG A 33 -2.03 -7.25 7.26
N GLN A 34 -2.66 -6.18 6.77
CA GLN A 34 -3.59 -6.25 5.64
C GLN A 34 -2.88 -6.74 4.37
N PHE A 35 -1.66 -6.26 4.11
CA PHE A 35 -0.85 -6.73 2.99
C PHE A 35 -0.66 -8.24 3.07
N HIS A 36 -0.17 -8.75 4.20
CA HIS A 36 0.09 -10.18 4.37
C HIS A 36 -1.18 -11.03 4.29
N ALA A 37 -2.28 -10.59 4.91
CA ALA A 37 -3.56 -11.29 4.85
C ALA A 37 -4.07 -11.39 3.40
N LEU A 38 -4.01 -10.30 2.65
CA LEU A 38 -4.43 -10.28 1.25
C LEU A 38 -3.45 -11.03 0.33
N ALA A 39 -2.15 -10.95 0.61
CA ALA A 39 -1.13 -11.69 -0.12
C ALA A 39 -1.24 -13.21 0.10
N ALA A 40 -1.78 -13.67 1.23
CA ALA A 40 -2.03 -15.09 1.48
C ALA A 40 -3.24 -15.65 0.70
N THR A 41 -4.13 -14.80 0.20
CA THR A 41 -5.30 -15.24 -0.59
C THR A 41 -4.89 -15.88 -1.92
N ARG A 42 -5.67 -16.86 -2.38
CA ARG A 42 -5.47 -17.57 -3.65
C ARG A 42 -6.68 -17.38 -4.56
N PRO A 43 -6.69 -16.35 -5.41
CA PRO A 43 -7.77 -16.11 -6.39
C PRO A 43 -7.94 -17.27 -7.37
N GLY A 44 -9.19 -17.65 -7.63
CA GLY A 44 -9.55 -18.68 -8.60
C GLY A 44 -9.65 -18.14 -10.03
N THR A 45 -10.13 -16.90 -10.19
CA THR A 45 -10.37 -16.29 -11.51
C THR A 45 -9.41 -15.13 -11.81
N ASP A 46 -9.28 -14.76 -13.08
CA ASP A 46 -8.45 -13.61 -13.50
C ASP A 46 -9.00 -12.28 -12.96
N ALA A 47 -10.33 -12.14 -12.90
CA ALA A 47 -10.98 -10.96 -12.28
C ALA A 47 -10.64 -10.83 -10.79
N GLU A 48 -10.66 -11.93 -10.04
CA GLU A 48 -10.25 -11.94 -8.62
C GLU A 48 -8.73 -11.67 -8.46
N ARG A 49 -7.90 -12.12 -9.42
CA ARG A 49 -6.45 -11.79 -9.43
C ARG A 49 -6.23 -10.30 -9.66
N ALA A 50 -6.97 -9.70 -10.59
CA ALA A 50 -6.94 -8.26 -10.86
C ALA A 50 -7.36 -7.46 -9.62
N GLU A 51 -8.47 -7.84 -8.98
CA GLU A 51 -8.95 -7.17 -7.77
C GLU A 51 -7.94 -7.27 -6.61
N ARG A 52 -7.38 -8.45 -6.38
CA ARG A 52 -6.36 -8.66 -5.35
C ARG A 52 -5.13 -7.79 -5.61
N ALA A 53 -4.61 -7.80 -6.84
CA ALA A 53 -3.46 -6.98 -7.23
C ALA A 53 -3.76 -5.48 -7.05
N GLN A 54 -4.95 -5.02 -7.45
CA GLN A 54 -5.37 -3.64 -7.27
C GLN A 54 -5.39 -3.24 -5.79
N ARG A 55 -5.97 -4.06 -4.91
CA ARG A 55 -5.98 -3.82 -3.46
C ARG A 55 -4.56 -3.81 -2.87
N LEU A 56 -3.68 -4.72 -3.28
CA LEU A 56 -2.26 -4.72 -2.85
C LEU A 56 -1.53 -3.45 -3.31
N SER A 57 -1.81 -2.95 -4.52
CA SER A 57 -1.24 -1.70 -5.02
C SER A 57 -1.62 -0.51 -4.14
N MET A 58 -2.88 -0.45 -3.69
CA MET A 58 -3.39 0.62 -2.82
C MET A 58 -2.77 0.57 -1.44
N ILE A 59 -2.57 -0.62 -0.88
CA ILE A 59 -1.90 -0.80 0.42
C ILE A 59 -0.45 -0.29 0.31
N CYS A 60 0.33 -0.77 -0.67
CA CYS A 60 1.70 -0.30 -0.88
C CYS A 60 1.78 1.22 -1.09
N ALA A 61 0.86 1.80 -1.87
CA ALA A 61 0.82 3.25 -2.08
C ALA A 61 0.55 4.04 -0.79
N ARG A 62 -0.30 3.53 0.09
CA ARG A 62 -0.57 4.14 1.40
C ARG A 62 0.61 3.98 2.35
N THR A 63 1.24 2.81 2.39
CA THR A 63 2.46 2.57 3.17
C THR A 63 3.59 3.50 2.75
N ALA A 64 3.80 3.70 1.44
CA ALA A 64 4.75 4.69 0.92
C ALA A 64 4.44 6.11 1.41
N GLY A 65 3.16 6.49 1.46
CA GLY A 65 2.73 7.78 1.99
C GLY A 65 3.16 8.01 3.45
N TRP A 66 3.08 6.98 4.29
CA TRP A 66 3.53 7.05 5.68
C TRP A 66 5.05 7.14 5.82
N TRP A 67 5.81 6.38 5.01
CA TRP A 67 7.27 6.49 4.98
C TRP A 67 7.73 7.89 4.57
N ARG A 68 7.05 8.50 3.60
CA ARG A 68 7.31 9.89 3.19
C ARG A 68 7.05 10.88 4.32
N VAL A 69 5.97 10.69 5.09
CA VAL A 69 5.67 11.53 6.27
C VAL A 69 6.80 11.42 7.30
N LEU A 70 7.27 10.20 7.59
CA LEU A 70 8.40 9.99 8.51
C LEU A 70 9.70 10.63 8.00
N ALA A 71 10.01 10.49 6.71
CA ALA A 71 11.19 11.10 6.11
C ALA A 71 11.14 12.64 6.15
N THR A 72 9.95 13.23 6.00
CA THR A 72 9.74 14.69 5.95
C THR A 72 9.73 15.32 7.33
N HIS A 73 9.13 14.66 8.32
CA HIS A 73 8.94 15.17 9.68
C HIS A 73 9.90 14.56 10.69
N CYS A 74 11.05 14.03 10.23
CA CYS A 74 12.08 13.48 11.09
C CYS A 74 12.68 14.61 11.97
N ASP A 75 12.67 14.41 13.29
CA ASP A 75 13.22 15.35 14.26
C ASP A 75 14.73 15.55 14.00
N PRO A 76 15.27 16.79 14.05
CA PRO A 76 16.71 17.06 13.96
C PRO A 76 17.59 16.23 14.92
N GLY A 77 17.07 15.79 16.06
CA GLY A 77 17.76 14.93 17.01
C GLY A 77 17.90 13.47 16.58
N VAL A 78 17.19 13.05 15.52
CA VAL A 78 17.25 11.68 14.99
C VAL A 78 18.42 11.54 14.03
N HIS A 79 19.22 10.48 14.23
CA HIS A 79 20.36 10.20 13.37
C HIS A 79 19.95 10.05 11.90
N ALA A 80 20.72 10.65 10.98
CA ALA A 80 20.39 10.72 9.55
C ALA A 80 20.10 9.35 8.90
N VAL A 81 20.65 8.27 9.46
CA VAL A 81 20.40 6.88 9.01
C VAL A 81 18.91 6.50 9.04
N PHE A 82 18.15 6.97 10.03
CA PHE A 82 16.72 6.65 10.13
C PHE A 82 15.91 7.38 9.07
N ARG A 83 16.28 8.63 8.76
CA ARG A 83 15.70 9.36 7.62
C ARG A 83 16.00 8.66 6.29
N LEU A 84 17.24 8.22 6.09
CA LEU A 84 17.64 7.47 4.89
C LEU A 84 16.89 6.14 4.77
N ALA A 85 16.70 5.42 5.89
CA ALA A 85 15.91 4.20 5.92
C ALA A 85 14.44 4.46 5.55
N ALA A 86 13.84 5.53 6.05
CA ALA A 86 12.48 5.93 5.69
C ALA A 86 12.35 6.28 4.19
N VAL A 87 13.33 6.99 3.61
CA VAL A 87 13.37 7.27 2.17
C VAL A 87 13.50 5.97 1.35
N ALA A 88 14.38 5.06 1.76
CA ALA A 88 14.54 3.77 1.09
C ALA A 88 13.25 2.94 1.12
N ALA A 89 12.57 2.91 2.28
CA ALA A 89 11.29 2.23 2.44
C ALA A 89 10.17 2.89 1.61
N GLU A 90 10.13 4.22 1.51
CA GLU A 90 9.22 4.92 0.60
C GLU A 90 9.42 4.45 -0.85
N CYS A 91 10.66 4.48 -1.34
CA CYS A 91 10.99 4.06 -2.71
C CYS A 91 10.57 2.61 -2.96
N GLN A 92 10.90 1.69 -2.06
CA GLN A 92 10.54 0.28 -2.17
C GLN A 92 9.02 0.08 -2.25
N GLU A 93 8.24 0.74 -1.38
CA GLU A 93 6.79 0.60 -1.40
C GLU A 93 6.15 1.27 -2.62
N ARG A 94 6.73 2.35 -3.15
CA ARG A 94 6.28 2.96 -4.41
C ARG A 94 6.48 2.02 -5.59
N ASP A 95 7.62 1.35 -5.66
CA ASP A 95 7.89 0.39 -6.74
C ASP A 95 7.03 -0.87 -6.61
N ARG A 96 6.80 -1.36 -5.38
CA ARG A 96 5.80 -2.42 -5.13
C ARG A 96 4.39 -1.99 -5.56
N ALA A 97 3.99 -0.75 -5.27
CA ALA A 97 2.68 -0.24 -5.69
C ALA A 97 2.54 -0.18 -7.21
N ARG A 98 3.61 0.20 -7.93
CA ARG A 98 3.65 0.17 -9.40
C ARG A 98 3.51 -1.26 -9.91
N PHE A 99 4.35 -2.17 -9.41
CA PHE A 99 4.29 -3.59 -9.76
C PHE A 99 2.89 -4.17 -9.63
N TRP A 100 2.23 -3.96 -8.49
CA TRP A 100 0.88 -4.50 -8.27
C TRP A 100 -0.18 -3.85 -9.16
N ARG A 101 -0.01 -2.57 -9.52
CA ARG A 101 -0.92 -1.88 -10.44
C ARG A 101 -0.79 -2.43 -11.86
N ASP A 102 0.45 -2.62 -12.32
CA ASP A 102 0.73 -3.17 -13.65
C ASP A 102 0.20 -4.60 -13.73
N LEU A 103 0.45 -5.42 -12.70
CA LEU A 103 -0.08 -6.77 -12.61
C LEU A 103 -1.63 -6.79 -12.58
N ALA A 104 -2.27 -5.83 -11.92
CA ALA A 104 -3.74 -5.71 -11.93
C ALA A 104 -4.27 -5.42 -13.34
N ALA A 105 -3.59 -4.54 -14.10
CA ALA A 105 -3.94 -4.24 -15.48
C ALA A 105 -3.79 -5.48 -16.39
N ASP A 106 -2.73 -6.27 -16.20
CA ASP A 106 -2.51 -7.51 -16.95
C ASP A 106 -3.62 -8.54 -16.71
N TRP A 107 -3.97 -8.77 -15.45
CA TRP A 107 -5.06 -9.70 -15.11
C TRP A 107 -6.42 -9.20 -15.60
N GLN A 108 -6.66 -7.89 -15.54
CA GLN A 108 -7.88 -7.30 -16.05
C GLN A 108 -8.00 -7.51 -17.57
N ALA A 109 -6.92 -7.29 -18.33
CA ALA A 109 -6.91 -7.53 -19.77
C ALA A 109 -7.23 -9.00 -20.12
N ARG A 110 -6.70 -9.94 -19.34
CA ARG A 110 -7.02 -11.38 -19.49
C ARG A 110 -8.47 -11.70 -19.16
N ALA A 111 -8.99 -11.15 -18.06
CA ALA A 111 -10.38 -11.35 -17.64
C ALA A 111 -11.38 -10.83 -18.69
N GLU A 112 -11.04 -9.73 -19.36
CA GLU A 112 -11.87 -9.11 -20.41
C GLU A 112 -11.69 -9.76 -21.78
N GLN A 113 -10.86 -10.80 -21.90
CA GLN A 113 -10.48 -11.42 -23.19
C GLN A 113 -9.99 -10.39 -24.22
N ARG A 114 -9.44 -9.26 -23.75
CA ARG A 114 -8.83 -8.31 -24.67
C ARG A 114 -7.63 -9.02 -25.30
N PRO A 115 -7.41 -8.87 -26.62
CA PRO A 115 -6.15 -9.26 -27.20
C PRO A 115 -5.07 -8.52 -26.42
N THR A 116 -4.29 -9.23 -25.60
CA THR A 116 -3.01 -8.72 -25.12
C THR A 116 -2.13 -8.66 -26.37
N SER A 117 -2.24 -7.52 -27.05
CA SER A 117 -1.58 -7.17 -28.30
C SER A 117 -0.07 -7.10 -28.07
N ASP A 118 0.55 -8.27 -27.90
CA ASP A 118 1.99 -8.53 -27.99
C ASP A 118 2.33 -10.03 -28.13
N ALA A 119 1.36 -10.95 -28.02
CA ALA A 119 1.58 -12.34 -28.46
C ALA A 119 1.78 -12.45 -29.99
N ALA A 120 1.31 -11.47 -30.77
CA ALA A 120 1.59 -11.38 -32.21
C ALA A 120 3.02 -10.89 -32.52
N GLY A 121 3.63 -10.08 -31.65
CA GLY A 121 5.01 -9.59 -31.81
C GLY A 121 6.07 -10.56 -31.26
N ALA A 122 5.76 -11.26 -30.16
CA ALA A 122 6.70 -12.20 -29.55
C ALA A 122 6.80 -13.55 -30.30
N LEU A 123 5.73 -14.03 -30.94
CA LEU A 123 5.78 -15.24 -31.76
C LEU A 123 6.41 -15.02 -33.15
N SER A 124 6.44 -13.78 -33.64
CA SER A 124 7.17 -13.47 -34.89
C SER A 124 8.68 -13.58 -34.72
N ASN A 125 9.20 -13.37 -33.51
CA ASN A 125 10.64 -13.43 -33.24
C ASN A 125 11.15 -14.87 -32.99
N TRP A 126 10.27 -15.82 -32.66
CA TRP A 126 10.64 -17.23 -32.51
C TRP A 126 10.84 -17.95 -33.85
N ALA A 127 10.13 -17.52 -34.91
CA ALA A 127 10.32 -18.05 -36.26
C ALA A 127 11.62 -17.55 -36.93
N GLU A 128 12.10 -16.35 -36.57
CA GLU A 128 13.36 -15.79 -37.08
C GLU A 128 14.62 -16.29 -36.35
N LEU A 129 14.49 -16.84 -35.13
CA LEU A 129 15.63 -17.32 -34.33
C LEU A 129 16.04 -18.77 -34.59
N GLY A 130 15.40 -19.47 -35.54
CA GLY A 130 15.90 -20.73 -36.09
C GLY A 130 16.12 -21.87 -35.08
N VAL A 131 15.46 -21.87 -33.91
CA VAL A 131 15.58 -22.97 -32.94
C VAL A 131 14.55 -24.05 -33.26
N THR A 132 14.80 -24.76 -34.35
CA THR A 132 14.30 -26.13 -34.55
C THR A 132 15.41 -27.11 -34.21
N THR A 133 15.24 -27.87 -33.14
CA THR A 133 15.73 -29.26 -33.02
C THR A 133 14.76 -30.05 -32.16
#